data_AF-A0A833W0U9-F1
#
_entry.id   AF-A0A833W0U9-F1
#
_cell.length_a   1.000
_cell.length_b   1.000
_cell.length_c   1.000
_cell.angle_alpha   90.00
_cell.angle_beta   90.00
_cell.angle_gamma   90.00
#
_symmetry.space_group_name_H-M   'P 1'
#
loop_
_entity.id
_entity.type
_entity.pdbx_description
1 polymer ?
#
loop_
_entity_poly.entity_id
_entity_poly.type
_entity_poly.pdbx_seq_one_letter_code
_entity_poly.pdbx_strand_id
1 'polypeptide(L)'
;MDKRANQLLTWTPLNTTSDVELDGDEPQVLQVVSAPPVRSGGGDDEAEPRLKRQRRVNKSEKARKKCITYSVKADCMLMNEVVGDDGILELRNASKTERWVEITERLGSALSKKLFADGVRKHVDKLGKEYRSKRAKERAMSGQEPHKSIDENELERLMEVYFQKKDDETLVHSKRTESKTRKIEEDRAKGLAVREAALSTEKHTTKKSKPAKAPSAFDFLERLKKRADKRREQDLERLRSKRAEREDRDRRLAEQSAKLAAEQAEAQRRMTELMAKALMAIATIFPQQNN
;
A
#
# COMPACT_ATOMS: atom_id res chain seq x y z
N MET A 1 31.20 -25.23 41.78
CA MET A 1 32.33 -26.09 41.35
C MET A 1 32.16 -26.38 39.86
N ASP A 2 32.08 -25.38 38.99
CA ASP A 2 33.14 -24.48 38.51
C ASP A 2 34.28 -25.19 37.76
N LYS A 3 34.41 -24.83 36.48
CA LYS A 3 35.60 -24.27 35.77
C LYS A 3 35.41 -24.54 34.26
N ARG A 4 34.95 -23.59 33.44
CA ARG A 4 35.68 -22.46 32.78
C ARG A 4 37.03 -22.85 32.17
N ALA A 5 37.14 -22.72 30.84
CA ALA A 5 38.07 -21.85 30.10
C ALA A 5 37.93 -22.15 28.58
N ASN A 6 37.46 -21.24 27.71
CA ASN A 6 38.09 -20.03 27.16
C ASN A 6 39.38 -20.29 26.36
N GLN A 7 39.30 -20.17 25.04
CA GLN A 7 40.32 -19.62 24.14
C GLN A 7 39.56 -18.90 23.00
N LEU A 8 39.32 -17.57 23.02
CA LEU A 8 40.23 -16.45 22.75
C LEU A 8 41.01 -16.60 21.44
N LEU A 9 40.44 -16.12 20.34
CA LEU A 9 41.19 -15.58 19.21
C LEU A 9 41.02 -14.07 19.20
N THR A 10 42.10 -13.44 19.63
CA THR A 10 42.29 -12.02 19.83
C THR A 10 42.35 -11.28 18.50
N TRP A 11 41.55 -10.22 18.39
CA TRP A 11 41.78 -9.14 17.45
C TRP A 11 42.91 -8.26 17.97
N THR A 12 43.93 -8.01 17.16
CA THR A 12 44.67 -6.73 17.20
C THR A 12 45.06 -6.30 15.78
N PRO A 13 45.08 -4.97 15.52
CA PRO A 13 45.22 -4.39 14.19
C PRO A 13 46.68 -4.07 13.86
N LEU A 14 47.04 -4.05 12.57
CA LEU A 14 48.26 -3.39 12.12
C LEU A 14 47.97 -2.34 11.05
N ASN A 15 48.59 -1.21 11.31
CA ASN A 15 48.46 0.11 10.70
C ASN A 15 49.31 0.22 9.42
N THR A 16 48.82 1.07 8.51
CA THR A 16 49.57 1.98 7.60
C THR A 16 50.83 1.51 6.88
N THR A 17 50.83 1.64 5.55
CA THR A 17 51.76 2.54 4.82
C THR A 17 51.21 2.90 3.44
N SER A 18 51.35 4.18 3.12
CA SER A 18 51.18 4.86 1.84
C SER A 18 52.38 4.66 0.91
N ASP A 19 52.13 4.50 -0.39
CA ASP A 19 52.94 4.95 -1.54
C ASP A 19 51.96 4.91 -2.72
N VAL A 20 51.53 6.03 -3.34
CA VAL A 20 52.26 6.94 -4.24
C VAL A 20 53.13 6.18 -5.24
N GLU A 21 52.52 5.84 -6.38
CA GLU A 21 53.19 5.99 -7.67
C GLU A 21 52.18 6.57 -8.68
N LEU A 22 52.56 7.74 -9.18
CA LEU A 22 51.98 8.48 -10.28
C LEU A 22 52.62 7.96 -11.57
N ASP A 23 51.81 7.51 -12.52
CA ASP A 23 52.04 7.60 -13.97
C ASP A 23 50.69 7.25 -14.61
N GLY A 24 50.06 8.05 -15.47
CA GLY A 24 50.66 8.76 -16.59
C GLY A 24 50.10 8.11 -17.86
N ASP A 25 48.86 8.47 -18.24
CA ASP A 25 48.38 8.58 -19.63
C ASP A 25 46.84 8.70 -19.70
N GLU A 26 46.38 9.93 -19.94
CA GLU A 26 45.22 10.25 -20.76
C GLU A 26 45.77 11.09 -21.94
N PRO A 27 45.03 11.39 -23.03
CA PRO A 27 43.69 10.92 -23.42
C PRO A 27 43.59 10.60 -24.93
N GLN A 28 42.52 9.95 -25.40
CA GLN A 28 41.96 10.29 -26.73
C GLN A 28 40.43 10.38 -26.70
N VAL A 29 40.02 11.64 -26.70
CA VAL A 29 38.70 12.19 -26.95
C VAL A 29 38.41 12.06 -28.45
N LEU A 30 37.37 11.33 -28.84
CA LEU A 30 36.73 11.51 -30.15
C LEU A 30 35.52 12.43 -29.99
N GLN A 31 35.79 13.72 -30.18
CA GLN A 31 34.79 14.74 -30.48
C GLN A 31 34.12 14.39 -31.82
N VAL A 32 32.82 14.17 -31.80
CA VAL A 32 31.99 14.35 -33.00
C VAL A 32 31.49 15.79 -32.98
N VAL A 33 32.00 16.57 -33.93
CA VAL A 33 31.67 17.97 -34.18
C VAL A 33 30.27 18.06 -34.77
N SER A 34 29.40 18.85 -34.14
CA SER A 34 28.11 19.30 -34.69
C SER A 34 28.33 20.48 -35.65
N ALA A 35 27.76 20.40 -36.86
CA ALA A 35 27.60 21.54 -37.75
C ALA A 35 26.30 22.33 -37.43
N PRO A 36 26.26 23.66 -37.64
CA PRO A 36 25.12 24.51 -37.28
C PRO A 36 23.99 24.52 -38.35
N PRO A 37 22.77 24.95 -37.99
CA PRO A 37 21.59 24.83 -38.86
C PRO A 37 21.44 26.01 -39.81
N VAL A 38 21.05 25.72 -41.05
CA VAL A 38 20.58 26.72 -42.02
C VAL A 38 19.14 27.11 -41.67
N ARG A 39 18.94 28.40 -41.41
CA ARG A 39 17.63 29.06 -41.29
C ARG A 39 17.04 29.28 -42.69
N SER A 40 15.75 28.96 -42.86
CA SER A 40 14.87 29.67 -43.79
C SER A 40 13.58 30.00 -43.04
N GLY A 41 13.17 31.27 -43.10
CA GLY A 41 12.14 31.88 -42.27
C GLY A 41 10.79 32.09 -42.96
N GLY A 42 9.89 32.73 -42.20
CA GLY A 42 8.52 33.16 -42.54
C GLY A 42 7.55 32.59 -41.50
N GLY A 43 7.18 33.30 -40.43
CA GLY A 43 6.25 34.46 -40.35
C GLY A 43 4.87 33.91 -39.93
N ASP A 44 4.04 34.45 -39.05
CA ASP A 44 4.03 35.61 -38.15
C ASP A 44 3.13 35.23 -36.95
N ASP A 45 3.11 36.14 -35.97
CA ASP A 45 2.40 36.19 -34.69
C ASP A 45 1.08 35.40 -34.51
N GLU A 46 0.97 34.73 -33.36
CA GLU A 46 -0.19 34.85 -32.47
C GLU A 46 0.26 34.47 -31.04
N ALA A 47 0.02 35.36 -30.10
CA ALA A 47 0.49 35.30 -28.73
C ALA A 47 -0.57 34.66 -27.82
N GLU A 48 -0.34 33.46 -27.28
CA GLU A 48 -0.92 32.99 -25.99
C GLU A 48 -0.47 31.55 -25.59
N PRO A 49 -0.59 31.11 -24.33
CA PRO A 49 0.14 31.56 -23.16
C PRO A 49 1.17 30.49 -22.68
N ARG A 50 2.34 30.96 -22.22
CA ARG A 50 3.51 30.17 -21.78
C ARG A 50 3.32 29.28 -20.53
N LEU A 51 2.10 29.09 -20.03
CA LEU A 51 1.83 28.34 -18.79
C LEU A 51 1.78 26.80 -18.96
N LYS A 52 1.57 26.29 -20.18
CA LYS A 52 1.45 24.83 -20.41
C LYS A 52 2.80 24.09 -20.49
N ARG A 53 3.91 24.77 -20.80
CA ARG A 53 5.24 24.14 -20.88
C ARG A 53 5.89 23.94 -19.51
N GLN A 54 5.60 24.81 -18.53
CA GLN A 54 6.20 24.71 -17.19
C GLN A 54 5.66 23.52 -16.38
N ARG A 55 4.44 23.05 -16.67
CA ARG A 55 3.84 21.90 -15.98
C ARG A 55 4.39 20.54 -16.45
N ARG A 56 5.08 20.48 -17.59
CA ARG A 56 5.69 19.24 -18.10
C ARG A 56 7.13 19.02 -17.63
N VAL A 57 7.87 20.09 -17.34
CA VAL A 57 9.25 19.98 -16.82
C VAL A 57 9.26 19.50 -15.36
N ASN A 58 8.26 19.89 -14.56
CA ASN A 58 8.16 19.49 -13.15
C ASN A 58 7.64 18.03 -12.96
N LYS A 59 7.33 17.32 -14.05
CA LYS A 59 6.91 15.90 -14.00
C LYS A 59 8.01 14.94 -14.46
N SER A 60 8.98 15.41 -15.25
CA SER A 60 10.20 14.65 -15.57
C SER A 60 11.28 14.77 -14.48
N GLU A 61 11.20 15.79 -13.63
CA GLU A 61 12.11 16.01 -12.49
C GLU A 61 11.57 15.46 -11.16
N LYS A 62 10.38 14.86 -11.15
CA LYS A 62 10.09 13.84 -10.13
C LYS A 62 10.93 12.63 -10.51
N ALA A 63 12.15 12.65 -10.00
CA ALA A 63 13.20 11.65 -10.10
C ALA A 63 12.69 10.35 -10.71
N ARG A 64 13.40 9.86 -11.74
CA ARG A 64 13.49 8.42 -12.00
C ARG A 64 13.86 7.74 -10.67
N LYS A 65 12.86 7.49 -9.82
CA LYS A 65 12.99 6.70 -8.60
C LYS A 65 13.33 5.35 -9.17
N LYS A 66 14.62 5.02 -9.16
CA LYS A 66 15.11 3.72 -9.59
C LYS A 66 14.22 2.71 -8.88
N CYS A 67 13.34 2.06 -9.64
CA CYS A 67 12.47 1.04 -9.09
C CYS A 67 13.42 -0.02 -8.55
N ILE A 68 13.45 -0.20 -7.24
CA ILE A 68 14.29 -1.22 -6.64
C ILE A 68 13.64 -2.53 -7.05
N THR A 69 14.25 -3.22 -8.01
CA THR A 69 13.87 -4.58 -8.37
C THR A 69 14.38 -5.50 -7.26
N TYR A 70 13.45 -6.19 -6.60
CA TYR A 70 13.77 -7.23 -5.64
C TYR A 70 13.83 -8.57 -6.39
N SER A 71 14.86 -9.36 -6.11
CA SER A 71 14.92 -10.77 -6.48
C SER A 71 14.25 -11.60 -5.39
N VAL A 72 13.88 -12.86 -5.69
CA VAL A 72 13.29 -13.78 -4.71
C VAL A 72 14.19 -13.91 -3.48
N LYS A 73 15.52 -14.00 -3.66
CA LYS A 73 16.47 -13.99 -2.55
C LYS A 73 16.40 -12.73 -1.68
N ALA A 74 16.27 -11.55 -2.30
CA ALA A 74 16.10 -10.30 -1.56
C ALA A 74 14.75 -10.23 -0.84
N ASP A 75 13.71 -10.85 -1.41
CA ASP A 75 12.40 -11.00 -0.77
C ASP A 75 12.47 -11.91 0.46
N CYS A 76 13.23 -13.02 0.39
CA CYS A 76 13.49 -13.87 1.55
C CYS A 76 14.18 -13.09 2.68
N MET A 77 15.26 -12.37 2.36
CA MET A 77 15.98 -11.55 3.33
C MET A 77 15.07 -10.50 3.99
N LEU A 78 14.26 -9.82 3.18
CA LEU A 78 13.26 -8.86 3.69
C LEU A 78 12.26 -9.55 4.61
N MET A 79 11.67 -10.66 4.20
CA MET A 79 10.64 -11.33 5.00
C MET A 79 11.21 -11.94 6.29
N ASN A 80 12.45 -12.40 6.27
CA ASN A 80 13.18 -12.80 7.48
C ASN A 80 13.26 -11.65 8.49
N GLU A 81 13.62 -10.44 8.04
CA GLU A 81 13.67 -9.26 8.91
C GLU A 81 12.29 -8.81 9.39
N VAL A 82 11.24 -9.03 8.59
CA VAL A 82 9.86 -8.66 8.94
C VAL A 82 9.26 -9.60 9.97
N VAL A 83 9.58 -10.90 9.89
CA VAL A 83 8.98 -11.98 10.68
C VAL A 83 9.82 -12.38 11.90
N GLY A 84 11.12 -12.06 11.88
CA GLY A 84 12.05 -12.36 12.97
C GLY A 84 11.68 -11.71 14.31
N ASP A 85 12.46 -12.02 15.33
CA ASP A 85 12.23 -11.59 16.72
C ASP A 85 12.28 -10.05 16.87
N ASP A 86 13.08 -9.42 16.01
CA ASP A 86 13.18 -7.98 15.84
C ASP A 86 12.35 -7.52 14.62
N GLY A 87 11.21 -8.16 14.39
CA GLY A 87 10.34 -7.98 13.25
C GLY A 87 9.23 -6.94 13.48
N ILE A 88 8.39 -6.73 12.47
CA ILE A 88 7.31 -5.73 12.54
C ILE A 88 6.15 -6.15 13.46
N LEU A 89 6.06 -7.44 13.76
CA LEU A 89 5.02 -8.04 14.59
C LEU A 89 5.44 -8.14 16.07
N GLU A 90 6.71 -7.91 16.38
CA GLU A 90 7.26 -7.98 17.74
C GLU A 90 7.74 -6.60 18.21
N LEU A 91 6.77 -5.76 18.57
CA LEU A 91 6.98 -4.35 18.95
C LEU A 91 7.27 -4.19 20.45
N ARG A 92 8.27 -4.90 21.00
CA ARG A 92 8.53 -4.94 22.46
C ARG A 92 8.63 -3.55 23.09
N ASN A 93 9.46 -2.67 22.51
CA ASN A 93 9.71 -1.32 23.03
C ASN A 93 9.76 -0.22 21.95
N ALA A 94 9.63 -0.58 20.67
CA ALA A 94 9.71 0.36 19.55
C ALA A 94 8.34 0.61 18.94
N SER A 95 8.10 1.82 18.46
CA SER A 95 6.92 2.08 17.64
C SER A 95 7.01 1.33 16.31
N LYS A 96 5.86 1.04 15.72
CA LYS A 96 5.78 0.41 14.40
C LYS A 96 6.57 1.19 13.34
N THR A 97 6.60 2.51 13.44
CA THR A 97 7.32 3.39 12.50
C THR A 97 8.82 3.24 12.65
N GLU A 98 9.35 3.28 13.88
CA GLU A 98 10.78 3.07 14.16
C GLU A 98 11.24 1.69 13.71
N ARG A 99 10.45 0.66 14.00
CA ARG A 99 10.73 -0.72 13.57
C ARG A 99 10.90 -0.85 12.05
N TRP A 100 10.06 -0.15 11.27
CA TRP A 100 10.20 -0.12 9.81
C TRP A 100 11.48 0.58 9.35
N VAL A 101 11.93 1.63 10.06
CA VAL A 101 13.20 2.30 9.77
C VAL A 101 14.36 1.34 10.03
N GLU A 102 14.39 0.69 11.19
CA GLU A 102 15.45 -0.28 11.56
C GLU A 102 15.52 -1.47 10.59
N ILE A 103 14.37 -2.05 10.22
CA ILE A 103 14.31 -3.13 9.20
C ILE A 103 14.89 -2.63 7.87
N THR A 104 14.57 -1.40 7.48
CA THR A 104 15.04 -0.83 6.21
C THR A 104 16.54 -0.56 6.22
N GLU A 105 17.09 -0.09 7.34
CA GLU A 105 18.53 0.15 7.48
C GLU A 105 19.33 -1.16 7.46
N ARG A 106 18.86 -2.18 8.19
CA ARG A 106 19.46 -3.52 8.17
C ARG A 106 19.42 -4.14 6.78
N LEU A 107 18.27 -4.08 6.11
CA LEU A 107 18.10 -4.59 4.75
C LEU A 107 18.92 -3.78 3.73
N GLY A 108 18.97 -2.46 3.86
CA GLY A 108 19.76 -1.58 3.00
C GLY A 108 21.25 -1.86 3.10
N SER A 109 21.73 -2.13 4.31
CA SER A 109 23.12 -2.56 4.57
C SER A 109 23.40 -3.92 3.95
N ALA A 110 22.53 -4.92 4.20
CA ALA A 110 22.70 -6.27 3.68
C ALA A 110 22.65 -6.34 2.14
N LEU A 111 21.81 -5.52 1.50
CA LEU A 111 21.69 -5.46 0.04
C LEU A 111 22.64 -4.43 -0.60
N SER A 112 23.43 -3.70 0.20
CA SER A 112 24.27 -2.59 -0.27
C SER A 112 23.49 -1.58 -1.14
N LYS A 113 22.25 -1.26 -0.72
CA LYS A 113 21.31 -0.41 -1.47
C LYS A 113 20.69 0.64 -0.55
N LYS A 114 20.49 1.85 -1.08
CA LYS A 114 19.71 2.88 -0.40
C LYS A 114 18.22 2.56 -0.52
N LEU A 115 17.62 2.12 0.58
CA LEU A 115 16.20 1.79 0.69
C LEU A 115 15.46 2.88 1.49
N PHE A 116 14.15 2.93 1.33
CA PHE A 116 13.27 3.82 2.10
C PHE A 116 12.17 2.98 2.75
N ALA A 117 11.85 3.28 4.01
CA ALA A 117 10.91 2.49 4.82
C ALA A 117 9.53 2.38 4.17
N ASP A 118 9.02 3.46 3.58
CA ASP A 118 7.76 3.45 2.83
C ASP A 118 7.82 2.55 1.59
N GLY A 119 8.97 2.47 0.93
CA GLY A 119 9.19 1.61 -0.22
C GLY A 119 9.20 0.13 0.17
N VAL A 120 9.92 -0.19 1.24
CA VAL A 120 9.99 -1.55 1.81
C VAL A 120 8.60 -2.01 2.25
N ARG A 121 7.86 -1.17 3.01
CA ARG A 121 6.50 -1.49 3.46
C ARG A 121 5.55 -1.80 2.30
N LYS A 122 5.57 -0.96 1.25
CA LYS A 122 4.75 -1.19 0.05
C LYS A 122 5.12 -2.47 -0.68
N HIS A 123 6.40 -2.84 -0.66
CA HIS A 123 6.87 -4.08 -1.26
C HIS A 123 6.39 -5.31 -0.48
N VAL A 124 6.45 -5.28 0.86
CA VAL A 124 5.84 -6.33 1.71
C VAL A 124 4.34 -6.47 1.45
N ASP A 125 3.61 -5.37 1.32
CA ASP A 125 2.19 -5.40 0.99
C ASP A 125 1.91 -6.00 -0.40
N LYS A 126 2.82 -5.77 -1.36
CA LYS A 126 2.76 -6.34 -2.71
C LYS A 126 3.00 -7.85 -2.66
N LEU A 127 4.05 -8.31 -1.97
CA LEU A 127 4.34 -9.74 -1.77
C LEU A 127 3.16 -10.47 -1.12
N GLY A 128 2.53 -9.85 -0.11
CA GLY A 128 1.33 -10.41 0.52
C GLY A 128 0.12 -10.54 -0.42
N LYS A 129 -0.03 -9.66 -1.40
CA LYS A 129 -1.09 -9.78 -2.41
C LYS A 129 -0.77 -10.86 -3.43
N GLU A 130 0.47 -10.91 -3.90
CA GLU A 130 0.94 -11.91 -4.87
C GLU A 130 0.86 -13.32 -4.30
N TYR A 131 1.31 -13.52 -3.06
CA TYR A 131 1.20 -14.80 -2.35
C TYR A 131 -0.26 -15.30 -2.27
N ARG A 132 -1.18 -14.46 -1.80
CA ARG A 132 -2.61 -14.84 -1.71
C ARG A 132 -3.23 -15.12 -3.08
N SER A 133 -2.86 -14.34 -4.09
CA SER A 133 -3.34 -14.57 -5.46
C SER A 133 -2.82 -15.89 -6.02
N LYS A 134 -1.54 -16.21 -5.79
CA LYS A 134 -0.93 -17.48 -6.20
C LYS A 134 -1.60 -18.66 -5.49
N ARG A 135 -1.75 -18.61 -4.17
CA ARG A 135 -2.41 -19.66 -3.37
C ARG A 135 -3.88 -19.86 -3.76
N ALA A 136 -4.60 -18.80 -4.13
CA ALA A 136 -5.97 -18.91 -4.62
C ALA A 136 -6.04 -19.60 -6.00
N LYS A 137 -5.09 -19.31 -6.89
CA LYS A 137 -4.99 -19.96 -8.20
C LYS A 137 -4.56 -21.42 -8.11
N GLU A 138 -3.60 -21.75 -7.26
CA GLU A 138 -3.16 -23.13 -7.02
C GLU A 138 -4.28 -24.02 -6.46
N ARG A 139 -5.11 -23.49 -5.54
CA ARG A 139 -6.32 -24.20 -5.08
C ARG A 139 -7.35 -24.44 -6.17
N ALA A 140 -7.42 -23.56 -7.17
CA ALA A 140 -8.38 -23.68 -8.28
C ALA A 140 -7.88 -24.63 -9.39
N MET A 141 -6.57 -24.82 -9.52
CA MET A 141 -5.93 -25.61 -10.58
C MET A 141 -5.30 -26.89 -9.99
N SER A 142 -6.15 -27.89 -9.73
CA SER A 142 -5.86 -29.30 -9.40
C SER A 142 -4.68 -29.69 -8.48
N GLY A 143 -4.14 -28.79 -7.66
CA GLY A 143 -3.22 -29.15 -6.56
C GLY A 143 -1.84 -29.67 -6.97
N GLN A 144 -1.46 -29.56 -8.25
CA GLN A 144 -0.10 -29.90 -8.67
C GLN A 144 0.84 -28.74 -8.33
N GLU A 145 1.66 -28.92 -7.29
CA GLU A 145 2.68 -27.94 -6.93
C GLU A 145 3.68 -27.78 -8.09
N PRO A 146 3.86 -26.57 -8.62
CA PRO A 146 4.92 -26.31 -9.59
C PRO A 146 6.28 -26.61 -8.96
N HIS A 147 7.26 -26.97 -9.79
CA HIS A 147 8.64 -27.10 -9.32
C HIS A 147 9.15 -25.71 -8.88
N LYS A 148 9.27 -25.51 -7.56
CA LYS A 148 9.72 -24.25 -6.95
C LYS A 148 11.23 -24.34 -6.66
N SER A 149 11.93 -23.22 -6.83
CA SER A 149 13.32 -23.07 -6.38
C SER A 149 13.41 -23.02 -4.85
N ILE A 150 14.61 -23.21 -4.30
CA ILE A 150 14.85 -23.18 -2.84
C ILE A 150 14.40 -21.84 -2.24
N ASP A 151 14.80 -20.73 -2.86
CA ASP A 151 14.43 -19.38 -2.41
C ASP A 151 12.92 -19.15 -2.49
N GLU A 152 12.23 -19.68 -3.52
CA GLU A 152 10.77 -19.55 -3.62
C GLU A 152 10.03 -20.32 -2.52
N ASN A 153 10.51 -21.51 -2.17
CA ASN A 153 9.98 -22.30 -1.07
C ASN A 153 10.22 -21.62 0.29
N GLU A 154 11.40 -21.04 0.50
CA GLU A 154 11.70 -20.27 1.70
C GLU A 154 10.79 -19.04 1.81
N LEU A 155 10.64 -18.28 0.73
CA LEU A 155 9.77 -17.12 0.69
C LEU A 155 8.33 -17.49 1.02
N GLU A 156 7.81 -18.58 0.43
CA GLU A 156 6.48 -19.08 0.73
C GLU A 156 6.31 -19.45 2.21
N ARG A 157 7.28 -20.16 2.80
CA ARG A 157 7.27 -20.48 4.24
C ARG A 157 7.25 -19.22 5.08
N LEU A 158 8.06 -18.21 4.75
CA LEU A 158 8.10 -16.94 5.49
C LEU A 158 6.80 -16.15 5.36
N MET A 159 6.17 -16.17 4.19
CA MET A 159 4.86 -15.56 3.98
C MET A 159 3.77 -16.25 4.82
N GLU A 160 3.80 -17.57 4.95
CA GLU A 160 2.85 -18.30 5.80
C GLU A 160 3.01 -17.92 7.28
N VAL A 161 4.26 -17.89 7.78
CA VAL A 161 4.54 -17.46 9.16
C VAL A 161 4.10 -16.01 9.40
N TYR A 162 4.35 -15.12 8.42
CA TYR A 162 3.92 -13.73 8.50
C TYR A 162 2.40 -13.60 8.66
N PHE A 163 1.62 -14.36 7.88
CA PHE A 163 0.16 -14.33 7.97
C PHE A 163 -0.35 -14.97 9.26
N GLN A 164 0.23 -16.09 9.68
CA GLN A 164 -0.11 -16.75 10.94
C GLN A 164 0.11 -15.83 12.15
N LYS A 165 1.30 -15.21 12.27
CA LYS A 165 1.61 -14.27 13.35
C LYS A 165 0.66 -13.06 13.34
N LYS A 166 0.26 -12.58 12.16
CA LYS A 166 -0.73 -11.50 12.03
C LYS A 166 -2.11 -11.89 12.53
N ASP A 167 -2.59 -13.07 12.16
CA ASP A 167 -3.90 -13.55 12.57
C ASP A 167 -3.93 -13.76 14.11
N ASP A 168 -2.85 -14.28 14.69
CA ASP A 168 -2.70 -14.42 16.14
C ASP A 168 -2.67 -13.07 16.87
N GLU A 169 -1.96 -12.05 16.33
CA GLU A 169 -1.97 -10.69 16.87
C GLU A 169 -3.39 -10.10 16.88
N THR A 170 -4.14 -10.28 15.78
CA THR A 170 -5.53 -9.80 15.70
C THR A 170 -6.45 -10.52 16.68
N LEU A 171 -6.27 -11.82 16.88
CA LEU A 171 -7.01 -12.61 17.84
C LEU A 171 -6.75 -12.16 19.27
N VAL A 172 -5.50 -11.91 19.64
CA VAL A 172 -5.11 -11.41 20.96
C VAL A 172 -5.70 -10.03 21.21
N HIS A 173 -5.65 -9.13 20.22
CA HIS A 173 -6.23 -7.81 20.36
C HIS A 173 -7.75 -7.87 20.55
N SER A 174 -8.44 -8.69 19.76
CA SER A 174 -9.89 -8.91 19.84
C SER A 174 -10.31 -9.41 21.23
N LYS A 175 -9.65 -10.46 21.73
CA LYS A 175 -9.89 -11.00 23.08
C LYS A 175 -9.66 -9.96 24.18
N ARG A 176 -8.62 -9.12 24.04
CA ARG A 176 -8.33 -8.04 24.99
C ARG A 176 -9.39 -6.94 24.95
N THR A 177 -9.91 -6.60 23.78
CA THR A 177 -11.01 -5.63 23.65
C THR A 177 -12.31 -6.17 24.24
N GLU A 178 -12.64 -7.43 23.95
CA GLU A 178 -13.85 -8.09 24.43
C GLU A 178 -13.86 -8.24 25.97
N SER A 179 -12.73 -8.63 26.55
CA SER A 179 -12.58 -8.73 28.01
C SER A 179 -12.70 -7.37 28.71
N LYS A 180 -12.14 -6.30 28.12
CA LYS A 180 -12.34 -4.93 28.64
C LYS A 180 -13.81 -4.50 28.56
N THR A 181 -14.49 -4.75 27.44
CA THR A 181 -15.91 -4.39 27.29
C THR A 181 -16.78 -5.19 28.25
N ARG A 182 -16.50 -6.48 28.44
CA ARG A 182 -17.22 -7.33 29.40
C ARG A 182 -17.06 -6.83 30.83
N LYS A 183 -15.86 -6.42 31.23
CA LYS A 183 -15.61 -5.85 32.56
C LYS A 183 -16.39 -4.54 32.77
N ILE A 184 -16.44 -3.66 31.77
CA ILE A 184 -17.19 -2.41 31.84
C ILE A 184 -18.70 -2.68 31.97
N GLU A 185 -19.23 -3.65 31.22
CA GLU A 185 -20.65 -4.06 31.28
C GLU A 185 -20.98 -4.63 32.68
N GLU A 186 -20.11 -5.47 33.22
CA GLU A 186 -20.26 -6.06 34.55
C GLU A 186 -20.23 -5.00 35.67
N ASP A 187 -19.28 -4.06 35.60
CA ASP A 187 -19.19 -2.94 36.55
C ASP A 187 -20.43 -2.03 36.45
N ARG A 188 -20.98 -1.85 35.25
CA ARG A 188 -22.24 -1.11 35.03
C ARG A 188 -23.43 -1.82 35.66
N ALA A 189 -23.53 -3.14 35.52
CA ALA A 189 -24.57 -3.96 36.11
C ALA A 189 -24.49 -3.93 37.65
N LYS A 190 -23.29 -4.09 38.22
CA LYS A 190 -23.07 -3.95 39.68
C LYS A 190 -23.46 -2.57 40.19
N GLY A 191 -23.08 -1.51 39.46
CA GLY A 191 -23.47 -0.14 39.81
C GLY A 191 -24.98 0.12 39.74
N LEU A 192 -25.71 -0.55 38.85
CA LEU A 192 -27.17 -0.50 38.80
C LEU A 192 -27.79 -1.21 40.01
N ALA A 193 -27.32 -2.41 40.35
CA ALA A 193 -27.80 -3.15 41.50
C ALA A 193 -27.59 -2.38 42.82
N VAL A 194 -26.44 -1.71 42.99
CA VAL A 194 -26.17 -0.87 44.16
C VAL A 194 -27.14 0.32 44.24
N ARG A 195 -27.44 0.97 43.11
CA ARG A 195 -28.41 2.08 43.07
C ARG A 195 -29.83 1.60 43.39
N GLU A 196 -30.24 0.46 42.85
CA GLU A 196 -31.56 -0.13 43.10
C GLU A 196 -31.73 -0.55 44.57
N ALA A 197 -30.71 -1.16 45.16
CA ALA A 197 -30.67 -1.49 46.57
C ALA A 197 -30.70 -0.22 47.46
N ALA A 198 -29.94 0.81 47.11
CA ALA A 198 -29.96 2.09 47.82
C ALA A 198 -31.36 2.72 47.82
N LEU A 199 -32.02 2.79 46.65
CA LEU A 199 -33.38 3.32 46.51
C LEU A 199 -34.42 2.49 47.28
N SER A 200 -34.21 1.18 47.41
CA SER A 200 -35.10 0.31 48.20
C SER A 200 -34.91 0.46 49.71
N THR A 201 -33.73 0.89 50.17
CA THR A 201 -33.42 1.14 51.59
C THR A 201 -33.63 2.59 52.03
N GLU A 202 -33.85 3.51 51.08
CA GLU A 202 -34.04 4.93 51.35
C GLU A 202 -35.42 5.18 51.97
N LYS A 203 -35.49 5.15 53.31
CA LYS A 203 -36.64 5.70 54.04
C LYS A 203 -36.68 7.21 53.83
N HIS A 204 -37.61 7.68 53.00
CA HIS A 204 -37.87 9.11 52.77
C HIS A 204 -38.08 9.86 54.10
N THR A 205 -37.05 10.57 54.55
CA THR A 205 -37.23 11.64 55.55
C THR A 205 -37.35 12.96 54.79
N THR A 206 -38.54 13.54 54.86
CA THR A 206 -38.94 14.74 54.12
C THR A 206 -38.31 16.00 54.73
N LYS A 207 -37.04 16.27 54.45
CA LYS A 207 -36.47 17.61 54.64
C LYS A 207 -36.56 18.39 53.33
N LYS A 208 -37.56 19.27 53.25
CA LYS A 208 -37.80 20.16 52.11
C LYS A 208 -36.67 21.19 51.99
N SER A 209 -35.70 20.93 51.12
CA SER A 209 -34.89 21.98 50.51
C SER A 209 -35.50 22.35 49.16
N LYS A 210 -35.56 23.65 48.86
CA LYS A 210 -36.10 24.14 47.58
C LYS A 210 -35.15 23.69 46.46
N PRO A 211 -35.60 22.87 45.49
CA PRO A 211 -34.72 22.46 44.40
C PRO A 211 -34.53 23.65 43.46
N ALA A 212 -33.28 23.95 43.15
CA ALA A 212 -32.97 24.69 41.93
C ALA A 212 -33.65 23.97 40.76
N LYS A 213 -34.27 24.73 39.84
CA LYS A 213 -35.11 24.22 38.76
C LYS A 213 -34.27 23.38 37.80
N ALA A 214 -34.06 22.11 38.15
CA ALA A 214 -33.39 21.14 37.30
C ALA A 214 -34.25 20.92 36.05
N PRO A 215 -33.64 20.73 34.86
CA PRO A 215 -34.37 20.37 33.66
C PRO A 215 -35.25 19.14 33.94
N SER A 216 -36.49 19.17 33.46
CA SER A 216 -37.43 18.08 33.71
C SER A 216 -36.82 16.75 33.25
N ALA A 217 -37.09 15.66 33.97
CA ALA A 217 -36.66 14.32 33.56
C ALA A 217 -37.13 13.99 32.13
N PHE A 218 -38.28 14.52 31.72
CA PHE A 218 -38.77 14.44 30.34
C PHE A 218 -37.85 15.16 29.35
N ASP A 219 -37.39 16.38 29.66
CA ASP A 219 -36.47 17.14 28.79
C ASP A 219 -35.13 16.42 28.62
N PHE A 220 -34.67 15.74 29.68
CA PHE A 220 -33.46 14.94 29.63
C PHE A 220 -33.61 13.71 28.72
N LEU A 221 -34.72 12.98 28.85
CA LEU A 221 -35.03 11.82 28.00
C LEU A 221 -35.22 12.23 26.53
N GLU A 222 -35.88 13.36 26.28
CA GLU A 222 -36.06 13.89 24.93
C GLU A 222 -34.72 14.27 24.29
N ARG A 223 -33.80 14.89 25.05
CA ARG A 223 -32.43 15.16 24.58
C ARG A 223 -31.66 13.89 24.25
N LEU A 224 -31.80 12.84 25.06
CA LEU A 224 -31.15 11.56 24.79
C LEU A 224 -31.69 10.90 23.52
N LYS A 225 -33.02 10.92 23.33
CA LYS A 225 -33.66 10.41 22.11
C LYS A 225 -33.17 11.15 20.86
N LYS A 226 -33.19 12.48 20.88
CA LYS A 226 -32.65 13.33 19.80
C LYS A 226 -31.18 13.02 19.48
N ARG A 227 -30.36 12.73 20.51
CA ARG A 227 -28.93 12.37 20.33
C ARG A 227 -28.73 10.96 19.77
N ALA A 228 -29.64 10.03 20.06
CA ALA A 228 -29.63 8.69 19.49
C ALA A 228 -30.07 8.74 18.01
N ASP A 229 -31.12 9.47 17.70
CA ASP A 229 -31.63 9.61 16.33
C ASP A 229 -30.62 10.32 15.42
N LYS A 230 -29.96 11.38 15.92
CA LYS A 230 -28.88 12.06 15.18
C LYS A 230 -27.71 11.12 14.82
N ARG A 231 -27.38 10.15 15.68
CA ARG A 231 -26.33 9.15 15.38
C ARG A 231 -26.78 8.18 14.28
N ARG A 232 -28.03 7.69 14.35
CA ARG A 232 -28.60 6.82 13.32
C ARG A 232 -28.65 7.51 11.97
N GLU A 233 -29.05 8.77 11.94
CA GLU A 233 -29.13 9.57 10.71
C GLU A 233 -27.75 9.80 10.10
N GLN A 234 -26.74 10.10 10.93
CA GLN A 234 -25.36 10.25 10.46
C GLN A 234 -24.79 8.94 9.87
N ASP A 235 -25.12 7.79 10.45
CA ASP A 235 -24.69 6.49 9.90
C ASP A 235 -25.42 6.13 8.61
N LEU A 236 -26.71 6.46 8.49
CA LEU A 236 -27.47 6.33 7.24
C LEU A 236 -26.89 7.22 6.14
N GLU A 237 -26.51 8.46 6.46
CA GLU A 237 -25.89 9.37 5.50
C GLU A 237 -24.53 8.86 5.03
N ARG A 238 -23.70 8.33 5.93
CA ARG A 238 -22.44 7.65 5.56
C ARG A 238 -22.66 6.47 4.61
N LEU A 239 -23.71 5.68 4.84
CA LEU A 239 -24.06 4.58 3.95
C LEU A 239 -24.52 5.07 2.58
N ARG A 240 -25.33 6.14 2.52
CA ARG A 240 -25.74 6.79 1.25
C ARG A 240 -24.53 7.31 0.49
N SER A 241 -23.60 8.01 1.15
CA SER A 241 -22.36 8.49 0.51
C SER A 241 -21.51 7.34 -0.02
N LYS A 242 -21.34 6.27 0.76
CA LYS A 242 -20.60 5.06 0.32
C LYS A 242 -21.26 4.39 -0.88
N ARG A 243 -22.60 4.38 -0.94
CA ARG A 243 -23.35 3.82 -2.08
C ARG A 243 -23.14 4.67 -3.33
N ALA A 244 -23.29 5.99 -3.21
CA ALA A 244 -23.07 6.93 -4.30
C ALA A 244 -21.63 6.84 -4.85
N GLU A 245 -20.62 6.73 -3.97
CA GLU A 245 -19.22 6.59 -4.40
C GLU A 245 -18.95 5.29 -5.17
N ARG A 246 -19.61 4.19 -4.78
CA ARG A 246 -19.53 2.92 -5.51
C ARG A 246 -20.17 3.04 -6.87
N GLU A 247 -21.38 3.60 -6.94
CA GLU A 247 -22.10 3.80 -8.19
C GLU A 247 -21.34 4.71 -9.16
N ASP A 248 -20.72 5.80 -8.66
CA ASP A 248 -19.85 6.67 -9.45
C ASP A 248 -18.61 5.93 -9.98
N ARG A 249 -18.02 5.06 -9.16
CA ARG A 249 -16.87 4.24 -9.58
C ARG A 249 -17.25 3.26 -10.67
N ASP A 250 -18.38 2.58 -10.50
CA ASP A 250 -18.90 1.61 -11.46
C ASP A 250 -19.27 2.31 -12.77
N ARG A 251 -19.88 3.50 -12.70
CA ARG A 251 -20.16 4.34 -13.86
C ARG A 251 -18.88 4.71 -14.63
N ARG A 252 -17.81 5.13 -13.93
CA ARG A 252 -16.52 5.45 -14.56
C ARG A 252 -15.88 4.23 -15.22
N LEU A 253 -15.99 3.06 -14.61
CA LEU A 253 -15.50 1.81 -15.18
C LEU A 253 -16.29 1.42 -16.44
N ALA A 254 -17.62 1.55 -16.41
CA ALA A 254 -18.49 1.31 -17.56
C ALA A 254 -18.22 2.31 -18.70
N GLU A 255 -17.97 3.58 -18.39
CA GLU A 255 -17.57 4.57 -19.40
C GLU A 255 -16.21 4.26 -20.03
N GLN A 256 -15.24 3.80 -19.23
CA GLN A 256 -13.93 3.39 -19.76
C GLN A 256 -14.02 2.15 -20.64
N SER A 257 -14.80 1.14 -20.23
CA SER A 257 -15.00 -0.06 -21.03
C SER A 257 -15.75 0.25 -22.33
N ALA A 258 -16.78 1.10 -22.29
CA ALA A 258 -17.50 1.56 -23.48
C ALA A 258 -16.59 2.32 -24.45
N LYS A 259 -15.69 3.18 -23.94
CA LYS A 259 -14.69 3.88 -24.77
C LYS A 259 -13.74 2.91 -25.47
N LEU A 260 -13.20 1.93 -24.75
CA LEU A 260 -12.32 0.92 -25.33
C LEU A 260 -13.06 0.08 -26.40
N ALA A 261 -14.31 -0.30 -26.13
CA ALA A 261 -15.12 -1.04 -27.10
C ALA A 261 -15.40 -0.19 -28.36
N ALA A 262 -15.69 1.10 -28.21
CA ALA A 262 -15.90 2.02 -29.33
C ALA A 262 -14.61 2.21 -30.16
N GLU A 263 -13.45 2.39 -29.52
CA GLU A 263 -12.16 2.49 -30.20
C GLU A 263 -11.82 1.21 -30.97
N GLN A 264 -12.08 0.03 -30.38
CA GLN A 264 -11.89 -1.25 -31.06
C GLN A 264 -12.82 -1.41 -32.27
N ALA A 265 -14.10 -1.04 -32.13
CA ALA A 265 -15.05 -1.08 -33.24
C ALA A 265 -14.67 -0.13 -34.37
N GLU A 266 -14.17 1.07 -34.04
CA GLU A 266 -13.68 2.02 -35.03
C GLU A 266 -12.41 1.52 -35.73
N ALA A 267 -11.46 0.94 -35.00
CA ALA A 267 -10.27 0.33 -35.57
C ALA A 267 -10.62 -0.83 -36.53
N GLN A 268 -11.59 -1.67 -36.16
CA GLN A 268 -12.10 -2.73 -37.03
C GLN A 268 -12.71 -2.17 -38.32
N ARG A 269 -13.53 -1.11 -38.22
CA ARG A 269 -14.12 -0.43 -39.38
C ARG A 269 -13.06 0.14 -40.32
N ARG A 270 -12.02 0.80 -39.77
CA ARG A 270 -10.90 1.33 -40.58
C ARG A 270 -10.15 0.21 -41.31
N MET A 271 -9.96 -0.93 -40.64
CA MET A 271 -9.30 -2.09 -41.24
C MET A 271 -10.14 -2.69 -42.38
N THR A 272 -11.45 -2.87 -42.19
CA THR A 272 -12.34 -3.36 -43.26
C THR A 272 -12.41 -2.39 -44.43
N GLU A 273 -12.43 -1.08 -44.19
CA GLU A 273 -12.41 -0.08 -45.26
C GLU A 273 -11.08 -0.13 -46.06
N LEU A 274 -9.94 -0.28 -45.38
CA LEU A 274 -8.64 -0.47 -46.03
C LEU A 274 -8.60 -1.75 -46.87
N MET A 275 -9.09 -2.87 -46.34
CA MET A 275 -9.16 -4.13 -47.09
C MET A 275 -10.07 -3.99 -48.33
N ALA A 276 -11.22 -3.33 -48.20
CA ALA A 276 -12.12 -3.09 -49.32
C ALA A 276 -11.45 -2.23 -50.41
N LYS A 277 -10.75 -1.16 -50.02
CA LYS A 277 -9.98 -0.31 -50.96
C LYS A 277 -8.86 -1.10 -51.65
N ALA A 278 -8.14 -1.96 -50.93
CA ALA A 278 -7.09 -2.79 -51.51
C ALA A 278 -7.66 -3.81 -52.51
N LEU A 279 -8.77 -4.48 -52.19
CA LEU A 279 -9.44 -5.41 -53.10
C LEU A 279 -9.94 -4.71 -54.37
N MET A 280 -10.54 -3.52 -54.24
CA MET A 280 -10.95 -2.71 -55.40
C MET A 280 -9.75 -2.31 -56.27
N ALA A 281 -8.63 -1.89 -55.66
CA ALA A 281 -7.42 -1.56 -56.40
C ALA A 281 -6.86 -2.77 -57.16
N ILE A 282 -6.85 -3.96 -56.55
CA ILE A 282 -6.43 -5.21 -57.21
C ILE A 282 -7.36 -5.54 -58.39
N ALA A 283 -8.68 -5.41 -58.21
CA ALA A 283 -9.66 -5.65 -59.26
C ALA A 283 -9.54 -4.67 -60.43
N THR A 284 -9.11 -3.42 -60.19
CA THR A 284 -8.83 -2.46 -61.27
C THR A 284 -7.53 -2.74 -62.04
N ILE A 285 -6.56 -3.42 -61.42
CA ILE A 285 -5.28 -3.78 -62.05
C ILE A 285 -5.42 -5.05 -62.90
N PHE A 286 -6.33 -5.94 -62.53
CA PHE A 286 -6.70 -7.13 -63.31
C PHE A 286 -8.11 -6.99 -63.88
N PRO A 287 -8.31 -6.24 -64.98
CA PRO A 287 -9.59 -6.30 -65.69
C PRO A 287 -9.79 -7.76 -66.13
N GLN A 288 -10.97 -8.31 -65.83
CA GLN A 288 -11.35 -9.68 -66.16
C GLN A 288 -10.91 -10.03 -67.58
N GLN A 289 -9.89 -10.89 -67.70
CA GLN A 289 -9.68 -11.68 -68.91
C GLN A 289 -10.76 -12.76 -68.91
N ASN A 290 -11.98 -12.38 -69.26
CA ASN A 290 -13.04 -13.31 -69.65
C ASN A 290 -13.76 -12.71 -70.86
N ASN A 291 -13.23 -13.03 -72.03
CA ASN A 291 -13.96 -13.33 -73.26
C ASN A 291 -13.14 -14.37 -74.03
#